data_AF-A0A7C5WJK0-F1
#
_entry.id   AF-A0A7C5WJK0-F1
#
_cell.length_a   1.000
_cell.length_b   1.000
_cell.length_c   1.000
_cell.angle_alpha   90.00
_cell.angle_beta   90.00
_cell.angle_gamma   90.00
#
_symmetry.space_group_name_H-M   'P 1'
#
loop_
_entity.id
_entity.type
_entity.pdbx_description
1 polymer ?
#
loop_
_entity_poly.entity_id
_entity_poly.type
_entity_poly.pdbx_seq_one_letter_code
_entity_poly.pdbx_strand_id
1 'polypeptide(L)'
;MNAPMRTDEHKSSAQADMIGPPTPTDAQTVNTTAEESAAVQPVVLQRSPDEPAAASRGGLLGMNRLEDIGGLSGILMAGGVLLMSVILLGRLRRGRRNRPSYTPTPREQIAAIRSRAADRAQTEAFKVEAHEFTRQLAAILDTKAARLEQLIRDADDRLARLAAAERPAPTIPRESPGARSIESPAPDEHERIYRLADAGMDAVEIARQTGKPTGQVELILALRA
;
A
#
# COMPACT_ATOMS: atom_id res chain seq x y z
N MET A 1 -53.33 1.11 -60.07
CA MET A 1 -53.60 2.55 -60.20
C MET A 1 -54.19 3.06 -58.89
N ASN A 2 -53.45 3.89 -58.16
CA ASN A 2 -54.01 4.93 -57.29
C ASN A 2 -52.93 5.97 -57.07
N ALA A 3 -53.25 7.21 -57.48
CA ALA A 3 -52.40 8.39 -57.43
C ALA A 3 -52.37 8.98 -56.01
N PRO A 4 -51.35 9.79 -55.68
CA PRO A 4 -51.06 10.26 -54.33
C PRO A 4 -51.82 11.53 -53.97
N MET A 5 -52.27 11.61 -52.71
CA MET A 5 -52.82 12.83 -52.12
C MET A 5 -51.68 13.62 -51.46
N ARG A 6 -51.51 14.84 -51.94
CA ARG A 6 -50.47 15.81 -51.61
C ARG A 6 -51.20 17.09 -51.19
N THR A 7 -50.93 17.58 -49.98
CA THR A 7 -51.26 18.92 -49.41
C THR A 7 -51.09 18.77 -47.89
N ASP A 8 -50.46 19.61 -47.08
CA ASP A 8 -49.78 20.91 -47.19
C ASP A 8 -48.89 20.99 -45.92
N GLU A 9 -47.64 21.43 -45.99
CA GLU A 9 -47.24 22.83 -45.72
C GLU A 9 -48.01 23.52 -44.59
N HIS A 10 -47.50 23.42 -43.37
CA HIS A 10 -47.58 24.53 -42.41
C HIS A 10 -46.23 24.78 -41.72
N LYS A 11 -45.67 25.93 -42.10
CA LYS A 11 -44.78 26.81 -41.34
C LYS A 11 -44.87 26.60 -39.82
N SER A 12 -43.72 26.32 -39.18
CA SER A 12 -43.42 26.90 -37.88
C SER A 12 -41.91 27.15 -37.76
N SER A 13 -41.49 28.17 -38.48
CA SER A 13 -40.26 28.92 -38.24
C SER A 13 -40.50 29.86 -37.05
N ALA A 14 -39.98 29.52 -35.87
CA ALA A 14 -39.58 30.44 -34.81
C ALA A 14 -39.17 29.64 -33.55
N GLN A 15 -37.94 29.14 -33.50
CA GLN A 15 -37.27 28.95 -32.20
C GLN A 15 -35.75 29.01 -32.37
N ALA A 16 -35.30 30.14 -32.93
CA ALA A 16 -33.96 30.66 -32.78
C ALA A 16 -34.02 31.74 -31.71
N ASP A 17 -33.81 31.35 -30.46
CA ASP A 17 -33.25 32.20 -29.40
C ASP A 17 -33.28 31.41 -28.08
N MET A 18 -32.10 31.01 -27.61
CA MET A 18 -31.72 30.80 -26.20
C MET A 18 -30.35 30.11 -26.14
N ILE A 19 -29.36 30.69 -26.82
CA ILE A 19 -27.96 30.55 -26.39
C ILE A 19 -27.71 31.73 -25.44
N GLY A 20 -28.16 31.58 -24.20
CA GLY A 20 -27.65 32.42 -23.12
C GLY A 20 -26.21 31.96 -22.79
N PRO A 21 -25.27 32.86 -22.51
CA PRO A 21 -23.98 32.46 -21.94
C PRO A 21 -24.24 31.69 -20.63
N PRO A 22 -23.47 30.64 -20.31
CA PRO A 22 -23.55 30.03 -18.99
C PRO A 22 -23.26 31.11 -17.94
N THR A 23 -24.25 31.40 -17.11
CA THR A 23 -24.06 32.14 -15.87
C THR A 23 -22.97 31.45 -15.05
N PRO A 24 -21.99 32.18 -14.50
CA PRO A 24 -21.10 31.62 -13.50
C PRO A 24 -21.97 31.26 -12.29
N THR A 25 -22.22 29.96 -12.11
CA THR A 25 -22.84 29.44 -10.91
C THR A 25 -22.02 29.90 -9.73
N ASP A 26 -22.63 30.77 -8.94
CA ASP A 26 -22.15 31.24 -7.66
C ASP A 26 -21.59 30.09 -6.84
N ALA A 27 -20.29 30.17 -6.57
CA ALA A 27 -19.79 30.33 -5.21
C ALA A 27 -20.73 29.87 -4.09
N GLN A 28 -21.02 28.56 -4.02
CA GLN A 28 -21.37 27.93 -2.76
C GLN A 28 -20.10 27.60 -2.00
N THR A 29 -19.63 28.66 -1.35
CA THR A 29 -19.11 28.67 0.02
C THR A 29 -19.85 27.63 0.87
N VAL A 30 -19.22 26.48 1.09
CA VAL A 30 -19.54 25.59 2.22
C VAL A 30 -18.24 25.31 2.94
N ASN A 31 -18.01 26.16 3.94
CA ASN A 31 -17.40 25.90 5.25
C ASN A 31 -16.08 25.11 5.24
N THR A 32 -14.94 25.77 5.46
CA THR A 32 -14.52 26.24 6.80
C THR A 32 -14.66 25.15 7.86
N THR A 33 -13.72 24.21 7.84
CA THR A 33 -13.23 23.58 9.06
C THR A 33 -11.75 23.97 9.17
N ALA A 34 -11.54 25.22 9.59
CA ALA A 34 -10.24 25.78 9.92
C ALA A 34 -10.32 26.28 11.37
N GLU A 35 -10.44 25.35 12.31
CA GLU A 35 -10.03 25.50 13.71
C GLU A 35 -9.73 24.11 14.26
N GLU A 36 -8.53 23.59 13.96
CA GLU A 36 -7.76 22.85 14.97
C GLU A 36 -6.27 23.06 14.68
N SER A 37 -5.88 24.31 14.91
CA SER A 37 -4.52 24.69 15.22
C SER A 37 -4.14 24.11 16.58
N ALA A 38 -2.90 23.64 16.68
CA ALA A 38 -2.15 23.31 17.90
C ALA A 38 -2.30 21.90 18.50
N ALA A 39 -1.85 20.90 17.73
CA ALA A 39 -0.95 19.88 18.30
C ALA A 39 0.01 19.40 17.22
N VAL A 40 1.09 20.16 17.05
CA VAL A 40 2.36 19.66 16.49
C VAL A 40 2.78 18.46 17.36
N GLN A 41 2.43 17.26 16.93
CA GLN A 41 3.11 16.06 17.43
C GLN A 41 4.42 15.94 16.65
N PRO A 42 5.57 15.86 17.33
CA PRO A 42 6.85 15.73 16.68
C PRO A 42 6.90 14.41 15.92
N VAL A 43 7.42 14.52 14.71
CA VAL A 43 8.04 13.44 13.95
C VAL A 43 8.97 12.66 14.88
N VAL A 44 8.51 11.51 15.36
CA VAL A 44 9.39 10.46 15.89
C VAL A 44 9.54 9.44 14.76
N LEU A 45 10.54 9.71 13.94
CA LEU A 45 11.22 8.73 13.10
C LEU A 45 11.88 7.68 14.02
N GLN A 46 11.09 6.75 14.56
CA GLN A 46 11.61 5.46 15.04
C GLN A 46 11.83 4.57 13.82
N ARG A 47 12.83 4.93 13.02
CA ARG A 47 13.50 4.01 12.12
C ARG A 47 14.78 3.61 12.81
N SER A 48 14.69 2.58 13.66
CA SER A 48 15.87 1.94 14.25
C SER A 48 16.81 1.49 13.13
N PRO A 49 18.05 1.99 13.08
CA PRO A 49 19.07 1.50 12.18
C PRO A 49 20.08 0.73 13.02
N ASP A 50 19.79 -0.52 13.35
CA ASP A 50 20.77 -1.49 13.87
C ASP A 50 20.17 -2.89 13.75
N GLU A 51 19.91 -3.33 12.50
CA GLU A 51 19.93 -4.75 12.21
C GLU A 51 21.34 -5.07 11.68
N PRO A 52 22.18 -5.78 12.46
CA PRO A 52 23.53 -6.09 12.04
C PRO A 52 23.48 -7.05 10.85
N ALA A 53 24.10 -6.60 9.75
CA ALA A 53 24.55 -7.45 8.66
C ALA A 53 25.59 -8.44 9.18
N ALA A 54 25.12 -9.52 9.81
CA ALA A 54 25.93 -10.63 10.26
C ALA A 54 25.62 -11.88 9.42
N ALA A 55 26.64 -12.29 8.68
CA ALA A 55 26.97 -13.69 8.46
C ALA A 55 25.95 -14.56 7.70
N SER A 56 26.01 -14.41 6.37
CA SER A 56 26.11 -15.56 5.48
C SER A 56 27.25 -16.49 5.94
N ARG A 57 26.91 -17.61 6.61
CA ARG A 57 27.61 -18.91 6.57
C ARG A 57 26.92 -19.95 7.46
N GLY A 58 26.41 -21.01 6.83
CA GLY A 58 26.26 -22.32 7.47
C GLY A 58 24.84 -22.76 7.82
N GLY A 59 24.07 -23.20 6.82
CA GLY A 59 22.75 -23.80 7.05
C GLY A 59 22.22 -24.61 5.87
N LEU A 60 23.10 -25.35 5.19
CA LEU A 60 22.78 -26.16 4.00
C LEU A 60 22.25 -27.57 4.37
N LEU A 61 21.48 -27.66 5.46
CA LEU A 61 20.88 -28.89 5.99
C LEU A 61 19.59 -28.55 6.75
N GLY A 62 18.46 -28.41 6.04
CA GLY A 62 17.18 -28.19 6.74
C GLY A 62 15.94 -27.84 5.93
N MET A 63 16.01 -27.77 4.59
CA MET A 63 14.86 -27.31 3.77
C MET A 63 13.93 -28.41 3.26
N ASN A 64 13.98 -29.63 3.82
CA ASN A 64 13.07 -30.73 3.46
C ASN A 64 12.14 -31.15 4.61
N ARG A 65 11.92 -30.31 5.64
CA ARG A 65 11.09 -30.66 6.83
C ARG A 65 9.83 -29.81 7.04
N LEU A 66 9.41 -29.05 6.03
CA LEU A 66 8.14 -28.31 6.01
C LEU A 66 7.10 -28.92 5.06
N GLU A 67 7.43 -29.99 4.33
CA GLU A 67 6.47 -30.71 3.48
C GLU A 67 5.62 -31.74 4.27
N ASP A 68 6.09 -32.23 5.43
CA ASP A 68 5.37 -33.26 6.19
C ASP A 68 4.25 -32.74 7.11
N ILE A 69 4.24 -31.45 7.46
CA ILE A 69 3.16 -30.85 8.27
C ILE A 69 2.02 -30.28 7.36
N GLY A 70 2.29 -30.14 6.06
CA GLY A 70 1.31 -29.72 5.05
C GLY A 70 0.40 -30.84 4.53
N GLY A 71 0.77 -32.11 4.73
CA GLY A 71 0.01 -33.25 4.21
C GLY A 71 -1.39 -33.35 4.82
N LEU A 72 -1.49 -33.31 6.15
CA LEU A 72 -2.79 -33.43 6.84
C LEU A 72 -3.68 -32.20 6.66
N SER A 73 -3.11 -30.99 6.70
CA SER A 73 -3.87 -29.74 6.50
C SER A 73 -4.34 -29.60 5.04
N GLY A 74 -3.50 -29.98 4.08
CA GLY A 74 -3.87 -30.04 2.66
C GLY A 74 -4.98 -31.06 2.39
N ILE A 75 -4.90 -32.26 2.99
CA ILE A 75 -5.95 -33.28 2.88
C ILE A 75 -7.26 -32.81 3.52
N LEU A 76 -7.22 -32.12 4.66
CA LEU A 76 -8.41 -31.57 5.31
C LEU A 76 -9.10 -30.50 4.44
N MET A 77 -8.32 -29.59 3.84
CA MET A 77 -8.86 -28.55 2.95
C MET A 77 -9.40 -29.14 1.66
N ALA A 78 -8.65 -30.05 1.01
CA ALA A 78 -9.10 -30.74 -0.20
C ALA A 78 -10.36 -31.57 0.08
N GLY A 79 -10.42 -32.28 1.20
CA GLY A 79 -11.59 -33.03 1.66
C GLY A 79 -12.79 -32.13 1.93
N GLY A 80 -12.58 -30.98 2.59
CA GLY A 80 -13.63 -29.99 2.84
C GLY A 80 -14.23 -29.41 1.55
N VAL A 81 -13.40 -29.04 0.59
CA VAL A 81 -13.84 -28.52 -0.71
C VAL A 81 -14.58 -29.59 -1.52
N LEU A 82 -14.09 -30.84 -1.50
CA LEU A 82 -14.72 -31.95 -2.19
C LEU A 82 -16.07 -32.30 -1.55
N LEU A 83 -16.15 -32.38 -0.22
CA LEU A 83 -17.39 -32.60 0.52
C LEU A 83 -18.41 -31.51 0.22
N MET A 84 -18.00 -30.24 0.26
CA MET A 84 -18.91 -29.12 0.01
C MET A 84 -19.38 -29.10 -1.45
N SER A 85 -18.51 -29.44 -2.40
CA SER A 85 -18.89 -29.63 -3.80
C SER A 85 -19.93 -30.75 -3.94
N VAL A 86 -19.70 -31.92 -3.32
CA VAL A 86 -20.65 -33.04 -3.35
C VAL A 86 -21.99 -32.66 -2.73
N ILE A 87 -22.00 -31.92 -1.62
CA ILE A 87 -23.23 -31.42 -0.99
C ILE A 87 -23.98 -30.46 -1.93
N LEU A 88 -23.29 -29.52 -2.59
CA LEU A 88 -23.89 -28.59 -3.55
C LEU A 88 -24.48 -29.33 -4.75
N LEU A 89 -23.73 -30.24 -5.37
CA LEU A 89 -24.19 -31.04 -6.50
C LEU A 89 -25.34 -31.97 -6.10
N GLY A 90 -25.28 -32.55 -4.90
CA GLY A 90 -26.33 -33.37 -4.31
C GLY A 90 -27.62 -32.59 -4.13
N ARG A 91 -27.55 -31.38 -3.57
CA ARG A 91 -28.70 -30.48 -3.41
C ARG A 91 -29.31 -30.10 -4.76
N LEU A 92 -28.47 -29.76 -5.74
CA LEU A 92 -28.91 -29.40 -7.08
C LEU A 92 -29.59 -30.58 -7.81
N ARG A 93 -29.07 -31.80 -7.63
CA ARG A 93 -29.66 -33.02 -8.20
C ARG A 93 -30.94 -33.45 -7.50
N ARG A 94 -31.01 -33.34 -6.17
CA ARG A 94 -32.20 -33.74 -5.38
C ARG A 94 -33.41 -32.87 -5.70
N GLY A 95 -33.19 -31.58 -5.97
CA GLY A 95 -34.24 -30.67 -6.44
C GLY A 95 -34.87 -31.04 -7.80
N ARG A 96 -34.21 -31.87 -8.62
CA ARG A 96 -34.76 -32.31 -9.91
C ARG A 96 -35.64 -33.55 -9.83
N ARG A 97 -35.43 -34.47 -8.87
CA ARG A 97 -36.19 -35.73 -8.79
C ARG A 97 -37.58 -35.60 -8.18
N ASN A 98 -37.81 -34.59 -7.34
CA ASN A 98 -39.10 -34.37 -6.67
C ASN A 98 -39.92 -33.24 -7.32
N ARG A 99 -39.66 -32.89 -8.60
CA ARG A 99 -40.61 -32.03 -9.32
C ARG A 99 -41.77 -32.92 -9.75
N PRO A 100 -42.97 -32.82 -9.13
CA PRO A 100 -44.14 -33.46 -9.72
C PRO A 100 -44.27 -32.97 -11.15
N SER A 101 -44.69 -33.85 -12.06
CA SER A 101 -44.94 -33.57 -13.48
C SER A 101 -46.12 -32.59 -13.62
N TYR A 102 -45.95 -31.38 -13.12
CA TYR A 102 -46.88 -30.28 -13.24
C TYR A 102 -46.61 -29.64 -14.59
N THR A 103 -47.53 -29.83 -15.53
CA THR A 103 -47.50 -29.12 -16.81
C THR A 103 -47.83 -27.66 -16.53
N PRO A 104 -46.86 -26.74 -16.66
CA PRO A 104 -47.07 -25.35 -16.31
C PRO A 104 -48.11 -24.75 -17.25
N THR A 105 -49.09 -24.07 -16.66
CA THR A 105 -50.12 -23.36 -17.41
C THR A 105 -49.48 -22.27 -18.28
N PRO A 106 -50.08 -21.89 -19.43
CA PRO A 106 -49.53 -20.84 -20.30
C PRO A 106 -49.24 -19.52 -19.57
N ARG A 107 -50.04 -19.18 -18.55
CA ARG A 107 -49.83 -17.98 -17.72
C ARG A 107 -48.56 -18.06 -16.88
N GLU A 108 -48.26 -19.22 -16.29
CA GLU A 108 -47.03 -19.44 -15.53
C GLU A 108 -45.80 -19.42 -16.43
N GLN A 109 -45.88 -19.89 -17.67
CA GLN A 109 -44.77 -19.81 -18.63
C GLN A 109 -44.42 -18.36 -18.96
N ILE A 110 -45.42 -17.50 -19.17
CA ILE A 110 -45.20 -16.07 -19.42
C ILE A 110 -44.56 -15.40 -18.19
N ALA A 111 -45.04 -15.72 -16.99
CA ALA A 111 -44.46 -15.20 -15.74
C ALA A 111 -43.00 -15.64 -15.57
N ALA A 112 -42.67 -16.90 -15.88
CA ALA A 112 -41.31 -17.42 -15.81
C ALA A 112 -40.36 -16.82 -16.86
N ILE A 113 -40.87 -16.47 -18.05
CA ILE A 113 -40.07 -15.74 -19.05
C ILE A 113 -39.78 -14.33 -18.57
N ARG A 114 -40.78 -13.64 -17.99
CA ARG A 114 -40.60 -12.28 -17.45
C ARG A 114 -39.63 -12.26 -16.28
N SER A 115 -39.69 -13.23 -15.36
CA SER A 115 -38.73 -13.30 -14.24
C SER A 115 -37.31 -13.52 -14.73
N ARG A 116 -37.09 -14.43 -15.69
CA ARG A 116 -35.77 -14.64 -16.30
C ARG A 116 -35.24 -13.40 -17.03
N ALA A 117 -36.13 -12.64 -17.67
CA ALA A 117 -35.74 -11.38 -18.30
C ALA A 117 -35.32 -10.34 -17.26
N ALA A 118 -36.02 -10.24 -16.13
CA ALA A 118 -35.65 -9.37 -15.02
C ALA A 118 -34.32 -9.78 -14.37
N ASP A 119 -34.10 -11.07 -14.15
CA ASP A 119 -32.84 -11.59 -13.61
C ASP A 119 -31.66 -11.26 -14.54
N ARG A 120 -31.84 -11.42 -15.86
CA ARG A 120 -30.82 -11.06 -16.85
C ARG A 120 -30.52 -9.57 -16.82
N ALA A 121 -31.54 -8.72 -16.82
CA ALA A 121 -31.38 -7.28 -16.73
C ALA A 121 -30.61 -6.87 -15.46
N GLN A 122 -30.87 -7.52 -14.32
CA GLN A 122 -30.14 -7.26 -13.08
C GLN A 122 -28.67 -7.70 -13.17
N THR A 123 -28.38 -8.85 -13.77
CA THR A 123 -26.99 -9.29 -13.97
C THR A 123 -26.22 -8.40 -14.94
N GLU A 124 -26.89 -7.86 -15.97
CA GLU A 124 -26.30 -6.92 -16.91
C GLU A 124 -26.00 -5.58 -16.23
N ALA A 125 -26.94 -5.06 -15.43
CA ALA A 125 -26.74 -3.85 -14.64
C ALA A 125 -25.54 -3.99 -13.69
N PHE A 126 -25.45 -5.10 -12.95
CA PHE A 126 -24.31 -5.35 -12.05
C PHE A 126 -22.97 -5.44 -12.79
N LYS A 127 -22.95 -6.03 -13.99
CA LYS A 127 -21.71 -6.09 -14.80
C LYS A 127 -21.25 -4.70 -15.21
N VAL A 128 -22.17 -3.83 -15.62
CA VAL A 128 -21.85 -2.45 -15.97
C VAL A 128 -21.30 -1.71 -14.75
N GLU A 129 -21.94 -1.83 -13.59
CA GLU A 129 -21.48 -1.23 -12.33
C GLU A 129 -20.10 -1.74 -11.92
N ALA A 130 -19.85 -3.04 -12.02
CA ALA A 130 -18.52 -3.62 -11.72
C ALA A 130 -17.43 -3.10 -12.67
N HIS A 131 -17.75 -2.90 -13.94
CA HIS A 131 -16.84 -2.29 -14.91
C HIS A 131 -16.55 -0.83 -14.59
N GLU A 132 -17.56 -0.05 -14.19
CA GLU A 132 -17.38 1.35 -13.78
C GLU A 132 -16.54 1.45 -12.50
N PHE A 133 -16.81 0.61 -11.51
CA PHE A 133 -16.02 0.53 -10.28
C PHE A 133 -14.56 0.17 -10.55
N THR A 134 -14.31 -0.78 -11.45
CA THR A 134 -12.94 -1.17 -11.84
C THR A 134 -12.21 -0.01 -12.52
N ARG A 135 -12.89 0.75 -13.38
CA ARG A 135 -12.33 1.98 -13.98
C ARG A 135 -12.04 3.05 -12.94
N GLN A 136 -12.94 3.24 -11.98
CA GLN A 136 -12.73 4.18 -10.88
C GLN A 136 -11.52 3.80 -10.02
N LEU A 137 -11.38 2.51 -9.67
CA LEU A 137 -10.21 2.01 -8.93
C LEU A 137 -8.91 2.21 -9.70
N ALA A 138 -8.90 1.94 -11.01
CA ALA A 138 -7.73 2.17 -11.85
C ALA A 138 -7.30 3.64 -11.82
N ALA A 139 -8.23 4.58 -12.00
CA ALA A 139 -7.93 6.01 -11.95
C ALA A 139 -7.37 6.47 -10.59
N ILE A 140 -7.89 5.92 -9.48
CA ILE A 140 -7.37 6.22 -8.14
C ILE A 140 -5.94 5.68 -7.98
N LEU A 141 -5.67 4.47 -8.45
CA LEU A 141 -4.35 3.87 -8.40
C LEU A 141 -3.35 4.66 -9.25
N ASP A 142 -3.72 5.08 -10.46
CA ASP A 142 -2.88 5.90 -11.33
C ASP A 142 -2.53 7.23 -10.66
N THR A 143 -3.50 7.88 -10.01
CA THR A 143 -3.27 9.12 -9.25
C THR A 143 -2.29 8.91 -8.10
N LYS A 144 -2.43 7.80 -7.37
CA LYS A 144 -1.52 7.46 -6.25
C LYS A 144 -0.13 7.11 -6.75
N ALA A 145 -0.02 6.38 -7.86
CA ALA A 145 1.26 6.04 -8.48
C ALA A 145 2.02 7.30 -8.92
N ALA A 146 1.34 8.22 -9.62
CA ALA A 146 1.92 9.51 -10.03
C ALA A 146 2.42 10.33 -8.82
N ARG A 147 1.66 10.34 -7.72
CA ARG A 147 2.07 11.02 -6.48
C ARG A 147 3.31 10.37 -5.85
N LEU A 148 3.40 9.05 -5.86
CA LEU A 148 4.59 8.34 -5.35
C LEU A 148 5.82 8.62 -6.22
N GLU A 149 5.68 8.61 -7.55
CA GLU A 149 6.78 8.97 -8.46
C GLU A 149 7.28 10.40 -8.25
N GLN A 150 6.39 11.34 -7.93
CA GLN A 150 6.77 12.70 -7.60
C GLN A 150 7.54 12.76 -6.27
N LEU A 151 7.07 12.07 -5.23
CA LEU A 151 7.75 12.02 -3.94
C LEU A 151 9.13 11.37 -4.02
N ILE A 152 9.30 10.35 -4.86
CA ILE A 152 10.60 9.72 -5.12
C ILE A 152 11.55 10.73 -5.78
N ARG A 153 11.10 11.42 -6.83
CA ARG A 153 11.90 12.48 -7.48
C ARG A 153 12.31 13.59 -6.52
N ASP A 154 11.37 14.05 -5.69
CA ASP A 154 11.65 15.07 -4.67
C ASP A 154 12.69 14.58 -3.64
N ALA A 155 12.63 13.30 -3.26
CA ALA A 155 13.60 12.70 -2.34
C ALA A 155 14.99 12.57 -2.97
N ASP A 156 15.07 12.14 -4.23
CA ASP A 156 16.31 12.04 -4.99
C ASP A 156 16.97 13.42 -5.17
N ASP A 157 16.18 14.45 -5.49
CA ASP A 157 16.66 15.83 -5.59
C ASP A 157 17.24 16.34 -4.26
N ARG A 158 16.58 16.03 -3.14
CA ARG A 158 17.08 16.38 -1.80
C ARG A 158 18.36 15.63 -1.48
N LEU A 159 18.44 14.34 -1.81
CA LEU A 159 19.63 13.53 -1.61
C LEU A 159 20.81 14.05 -2.43
N ALA A 160 20.58 14.43 -3.69
CA ALA A 160 21.60 15.01 -4.56
C ALA A 160 22.12 16.35 -4.01
N ARG A 161 21.24 17.19 -3.45
CA ARG A 161 21.64 18.46 -2.80
C ARG A 161 22.48 18.21 -1.54
N LEU A 162 22.10 17.24 -0.71
CA LEU A 162 22.86 16.87 0.48
C LEU A 162 24.23 16.31 0.10
N ALA A 163 24.28 15.40 -0.88
CA ALA A 163 25.53 14.85 -1.39
C ALA A 163 26.45 15.91 -1.98
N ALA A 164 25.89 16.94 -2.65
CA ALA A 164 26.66 18.07 -3.17
C ALA A 164 27.20 18.98 -2.06
N ALA A 165 26.46 19.15 -0.96
CA ALA A 165 26.88 19.94 0.20
C ALA A 165 27.90 19.20 1.07
N GLU A 166 27.78 17.88 1.20
CA GLU A 166 28.74 17.03 1.92
C GLU A 166 30.03 16.82 1.14
N ARG A 167 30.00 16.92 -0.20
CA ARG A 167 31.20 16.80 -1.01
C ARG A 167 32.19 17.88 -0.54
N PRO A 168 33.27 17.49 0.16
CA PRO A 168 34.17 18.45 0.76
C PRO A 168 34.69 19.34 -0.36
N ALA A 169 34.57 20.66 -0.18
CA ALA A 169 35.12 21.63 -1.11
C ALA A 169 36.54 21.16 -1.47
N PRO A 170 36.90 21.10 -2.76
CA PRO A 170 38.15 20.50 -3.22
C PRO A 170 39.25 21.04 -2.32
N THR A 171 39.76 20.15 -1.49
CA THR A 171 40.79 20.45 -0.51
C THR A 171 41.97 20.84 -1.36
N ILE A 172 42.13 22.15 -1.61
CA ILE A 172 43.39 22.72 -2.06
C ILE A 172 44.41 22.06 -1.13
N PRO A 173 45.42 21.35 -1.65
CA PRO A 173 46.38 20.62 -0.83
C PRO A 173 47.02 21.60 0.14
N ARG A 174 46.44 21.72 1.33
CA ARG A 174 47.12 22.27 2.49
C ARG A 174 48.01 21.13 2.89
N GLU A 175 49.26 21.20 2.44
CA GLU A 175 50.38 20.50 3.04
C GLU A 175 50.22 20.64 4.56
N SER A 176 49.74 19.57 5.19
CA SER A 176 49.57 19.51 6.63
C SER A 176 50.93 19.02 7.16
N PRO A 177 51.75 19.88 7.78
CA PRO A 177 52.98 19.45 8.40
C PRO A 177 52.61 18.72 9.69
N GLY A 178 52.89 17.42 9.72
CA GLY A 178 52.76 16.62 10.94
C GLY A 178 51.69 15.55 10.84
N ALA A 179 52.08 14.41 10.28
CA ALA A 179 51.56 13.12 10.70
C ALA A 179 51.81 12.98 12.21
N ARG A 180 50.82 13.35 13.03
CA ARG A 180 50.76 12.89 14.41
C ARG A 180 50.30 11.45 14.35
N SER A 181 51.24 10.56 14.66
CA SER A 181 51.02 9.15 14.93
C SER A 181 49.72 8.95 15.69
N ILE A 182 48.89 8.03 15.22
CA ILE A 182 47.83 7.43 16.01
C ILE A 182 48.56 6.65 17.10
N GLU A 183 48.90 7.34 18.18
CA GLU A 183 49.42 6.75 19.40
C GLU A 183 48.28 5.93 19.97
N SER A 184 48.44 4.61 19.91
CA SER A 184 47.50 3.67 20.51
C SER A 184 47.25 4.15 21.93
N PRO A 185 45.99 4.43 22.33
CA PRO A 185 45.69 5.01 23.63
C PRO A 185 46.38 4.16 24.70
N ALA A 186 47.10 4.84 25.59
CA ALA A 186 47.85 4.18 26.64
C ALA A 186 46.94 3.15 27.35
N PRO A 187 47.43 1.94 27.66
CA PRO A 187 46.64 0.85 28.25
C PRO A 187 45.75 1.28 29.43
N ASP A 188 46.19 2.30 30.16
CA ASP A 188 45.54 2.90 31.32
C ASP A 188 44.14 3.49 31.01
N GLU A 189 43.86 3.87 29.76
CA GLU A 189 42.58 4.53 29.41
C GLU A 189 41.40 3.53 29.37
N HIS A 190 41.62 2.33 28.84
CA HIS A 190 40.60 1.28 28.82
C HIS A 190 40.30 0.77 30.23
N GLU A 191 41.32 0.68 31.08
CA GLU A 191 41.16 0.28 32.48
C GLU A 191 40.30 1.27 33.27
N ARG A 192 40.41 2.57 32.96
CA ARG A 192 39.55 3.59 33.54
C ARG A 192 38.09 3.43 33.11
N ILE A 193 37.84 3.14 31.83
CA ILE A 193 36.49 2.86 31.30
C ILE A 193 35.88 1.64 32.00
N TYR A 194 36.65 0.56 32.15
CA TYR A 194 36.17 -0.65 32.83
C TYR A 194 35.89 -0.44 34.32
N ARG A 195 36.72 0.33 35.03
CA ARG A 195 36.46 0.66 36.44
C ARG A 195 35.17 1.46 36.63
N LEU A 196 34.86 2.38 35.73
CA LEU A 196 33.62 3.15 35.79
C LEU A 196 32.40 2.28 35.48
N ALA A 197 32.52 1.33 34.54
CA ALA A 197 31.47 0.34 34.28
C ALA A 197 31.26 -0.63 35.46
N ASP A 198 32.34 -1.08 36.10
CA ASP A 198 32.28 -1.93 37.32
C ASP A 198 31.68 -1.18 38.52
N ALA A 199 31.75 0.15 38.52
CA ALA A 199 31.05 1.00 39.48
C ALA A 199 29.56 1.19 39.16
N GLY A 200 29.06 0.59 38.07
CA GLY A 200 27.65 0.63 37.66
C GLY A 200 27.24 1.85 36.84
N MET A 201 28.18 2.61 36.27
CA MET A 201 27.85 3.74 35.38
C MET A 201 27.43 3.26 33.99
N ASP A 202 26.48 3.97 33.38
CA ASP A 202 26.04 3.73 32.00
C ASP A 202 27.04 4.27 30.96
N ALA A 203 27.05 3.70 29.76
CA ALA A 203 27.97 4.06 28.68
C ALA A 203 27.93 5.56 28.33
N VAL A 204 26.76 6.20 28.41
CA VAL A 204 26.60 7.64 28.18
C VAL A 204 27.29 8.48 29.27
N GLU A 205 27.21 8.05 30.53
CA GLU A 205 27.84 8.76 31.64
C GLU A 205 29.36 8.63 31.62
N ILE A 206 29.85 7.43 31.30
CA ILE A 206 31.28 7.15 31.11
C ILE A 206 31.83 7.99 29.95
N ALA A 207 31.12 8.07 28.83
CA ALA A 207 31.48 8.90 27.67
C ALA A 207 31.60 10.38 28.06
N ARG A 208 30.63 10.90 28.81
CA ARG A 208 30.65 12.29 29.32
C ARG A 208 31.81 12.54 30.28
N GLN A 209 32.13 11.59 31.18
CA GLN A 209 33.19 11.75 32.17
C GLN A 209 34.60 11.59 31.59
N THR A 210 34.75 10.77 30.56
CA THR A 210 36.04 10.51 29.88
C THR A 210 36.27 11.42 28.68
N GLY A 211 35.24 12.14 28.21
CA GLY A 211 35.31 12.99 27.02
C GLY A 211 35.37 12.21 25.71
N LYS A 212 34.86 10.97 25.69
CA LYS A 212 34.89 10.08 24.53
C LYS A 212 33.51 9.98 23.87
N PRO A 213 33.42 9.65 22.56
CA PRO A 213 32.15 9.34 21.91
C PRO A 213 31.49 8.10 22.54
N THR A 214 30.17 8.15 22.76
CA THR A 214 29.42 7.03 23.36
C THR A 214 29.64 5.71 22.64
N GLY A 215 29.59 5.68 21.31
CA GLY A 215 29.83 4.46 20.54
C GLY A 215 31.24 3.88 20.70
N GLN A 216 32.26 4.71 20.99
CA GLN A 216 33.61 4.21 21.29
C GLN A 216 33.64 3.52 22.66
N VAL A 217 32.92 4.07 23.64
CA VAL A 217 32.80 3.45 24.97
C VAL A 217 32.04 2.14 24.88
N GLU A 218 30.91 2.10 24.17
CA GLU A 218 30.13 0.87 23.92
C GLU A 218 30.97 -0.21 23.24
N LEU A 219 31.75 0.15 22.21
CA LEU A 219 32.65 -0.77 21.54
C LEU A 219 33.71 -1.34 22.50
N ILE A 220 34.32 -0.50 23.34
CA ILE A 220 35.31 -0.95 24.33
C ILE A 220 34.67 -1.90 25.36
N LEU A 221 33.45 -1.59 25.83
CA LEU A 221 32.72 -2.45 26.76
C LEU A 221 32.30 -3.78 26.12
N ALA A 222 31.87 -3.77 24.86
CA ALA A 222 31.49 -4.97 24.10
C ALA A 222 32.67 -5.92 23.88
N LEU A 223 33.89 -5.40 23.77
CA LEU A 223 35.11 -6.21 23.63
C LEU A 223 35.55 -6.92 24.94
N ARG A 224 34.94 -6.58 26.09
CA ARG A 224 35.20 -7.24 27.38
C ARG A 224 34.32 -8.47 27.63
N ALA A 225 33.15 -8.54 26.99
CA ALA A 225 32.15 -9.60 27.15
C ALA A 225 32.52 -10.87 26.37
#